data_AF-A0A1M5F022-F1
#
_entry.id   AF-A0A1M5F022-F1
#
_cell.length_a   1.000
_cell.length_b   1.000
_cell.length_c   1.000
_cell.angle_alpha   90.00
_cell.angle_beta   90.00
_cell.angle_gamma   90.00
#
_symmetry.space_group_name_H-M   'P 1'
#
loop_
_entity.id
_entity.type
_entity.pdbx_description
1 polymer ?
#
loop_
_entity_poly.entity_id
_entity_poly.type
_entity_poly.pdbx_seq_one_letter_code
_entity_poly.pdbx_strand_id
1 'polypeptide(L)'
;MDGFYEPGRIHYTEFDKDQYQIEWVKFDNNSPMPEMMRTLPHVAYLVDEMEQALKGCEILVETFSPAEGVRVAFIVHKGSPVEFMEISK
;
A
#
# COMPACT_ATOMS: atom_id res chain seq x y z
N MET A 1 0.88 -6.56 15.60
CA MET A 1 1.63 -5.91 14.51
C MET A 1 2.87 -6.74 14.33
N ASP A 2 3.04 -7.27 13.12
CA ASP A 2 4.09 -8.22 12.77
C ASP A 2 5.32 -7.51 12.23
N GLY A 3 5.14 -6.28 11.71
CA GLY A 3 6.25 -5.46 11.20
C GLY A 3 6.05 -3.96 11.35
N PHE A 4 7.11 -3.24 10.99
CA PHE A 4 7.15 -1.78 10.92
C PHE A 4 7.89 -1.30 9.68
N TYR A 5 7.23 -0.50 8.86
CA TYR A 5 7.84 0.20 7.73
C TYR A 5 8.21 1.63 8.17
N GLU A 6 9.47 1.80 8.55
CA GLU A 6 10.00 3.06 9.12
C GLU A 6 9.77 4.30 8.23
N PRO A 7 10.02 4.27 6.90
CA PRO A 7 9.88 5.47 6.07
C PRO A 7 8.46 6.05 6.06
N GLY A 8 7.45 5.17 6.11
CA GLY A 8 6.05 5.57 6.20
C GLY A 8 5.52 5.68 7.63
N ARG A 9 6.29 5.27 8.65
CA ARG A 9 5.85 5.08 10.04
C ARG A 9 4.56 4.25 10.13
N ILE A 10 4.62 3.08 9.51
CA ILE A 10 3.47 2.18 9.34
C ILE A 10 3.72 0.90 10.11
N HIS A 11 2.85 0.58 11.04
CA HIS A 11 2.75 -0.76 11.63
C HIS A 11 1.78 -1.60 10.81
N TYR A 12 2.13 -2.85 10.52
CA TYR A 12 1.30 -3.77 9.74
C TYR A 12 1.23 -5.18 10.36
N THR A 13 0.30 -5.99 9.89
CA THR A 13 0.25 -7.45 10.14
C THR A 13 0.51 -8.20 8.84
N GLU A 14 1.08 -9.39 8.90
CA GLU A 14 1.20 -10.24 7.71
C GLU A 14 -0.19 -10.79 7.34
N PHE A 15 -0.66 -10.48 6.13
CA PHE A 15 -2.03 -10.82 5.71
C PHE A 15 -2.29 -12.34 5.74
N ASP A 16 -1.29 -13.16 5.43
CA ASP A 16 -1.40 -14.62 5.36
C ASP A 16 -1.52 -15.30 6.74
N LYS A 17 -1.27 -14.55 7.83
CA LYS A 17 -1.54 -14.98 9.21
C LYS A 17 -2.98 -14.69 9.66
N ASP A 18 -3.70 -13.80 8.97
CA ASP A 18 -5.08 -13.48 9.29
C ASP A 18 -6.06 -14.44 8.59
N GLN A 19 -7.12 -14.86 9.29
CA GLN A 19 -8.09 -15.84 8.79
C GLN A 19 -8.87 -15.36 7.54
N TYR A 20 -8.89 -14.04 7.31
CA TYR A 20 -9.55 -13.41 6.18
C TYR A 20 -8.57 -12.79 5.18
N GLN A 21 -7.27 -13.06 5.32
CA GLN A 21 -6.23 -12.52 4.45
C GLN A 21 -6.15 -10.99 4.48
N ILE A 22 -6.37 -10.40 5.66
CA ILE A 22 -6.35 -8.95 5.87
C ILE A 22 -4.99 -8.52 6.46
N GLU A 23 -4.31 -7.59 5.79
CA GLU A 23 -3.26 -6.79 6.40
C GLU A 23 -3.88 -5.63 7.19
N TRP A 24 -3.66 -5.59 8.50
CA TRP A 24 -4.11 -4.50 9.36
C TRP A 24 -3.02 -3.45 9.47
N VAL A 25 -3.32 -2.25 8.97
CA VAL A 25 -2.37 -1.13 8.92
C VAL A 25 -2.69 -0.08 9.99
N LYS A 26 -1.67 0.41 10.68
CA LYS A 26 -1.77 1.55 11.61
C LYS A 26 -0.63 2.55 11.36
N PHE A 27 -0.99 3.81 11.16
CA PHE A 27 -0.07 4.91 10.98
C PHE A 27 0.23 5.61 12.31
N ASP A 28 1.49 6.00 12.51
CA ASP A 28 1.82 6.92 13.59
C ASP A 28 1.22 8.31 13.34
N ASN A 29 1.05 9.08 14.43
CA ASN A 29 0.50 10.44 14.37
C ASN A 29 1.32 11.36 13.46
N ASN A 30 2.64 11.14 13.36
CA ASN A 30 3.58 11.89 12.54
C ASN A 30 3.99 11.14 11.26
N SER A 31 3.20 10.15 10.82
CA SER A 31 3.41 9.50 9.51
C SER A 31 3.38 10.54 8.39
N PRO A 32 4.33 10.48 7.42
CA PRO A 32 4.35 11.38 6.27
C PRO A 32 3.30 11.01 5.21
N MET A 33 2.55 9.91 5.39
CA MET A 33 1.59 9.43 4.41
C MET A 33 0.40 10.39 4.27
N PRO A 34 -0.19 10.51 3.06
CA PRO A 34 -1.35 11.37 2.83
C PRO A 34 -2.53 11.04 3.76
N GLU A 35 -3.33 12.05 4.08
CA GLU A 35 -4.49 11.90 4.99
C GLU A 35 -5.45 10.79 4.54
N MET A 36 -5.76 10.73 3.24
CA MET A 36 -6.65 9.71 2.68
C MET A 36 -6.13 8.29 2.94
N MET A 37 -4.82 8.08 2.79
CA MET A 37 -4.16 6.79 3.05
C MET A 37 -4.23 6.42 4.54
N ARG A 38 -4.19 7.41 5.43
CA ARG A 38 -4.20 7.22 6.88
C ARG A 38 -5.59 7.00 7.47
N THR A 39 -6.64 7.43 6.77
CA THR A 39 -8.00 7.51 7.31
C THR A 39 -8.99 6.58 6.61
N LEU A 40 -8.67 6.07 5.42
CA LEU A 40 -9.51 5.14 4.68
C LEU A 40 -8.79 3.78 4.49
N PRO A 41 -9.54 2.67 4.52
CA PRO A 41 -9.02 1.39 4.07
C PRO A 41 -8.78 1.41 2.55
N HIS A 42 -7.92 0.52 2.08
CA HIS A 42 -7.65 0.31 0.66
C HIS A 42 -7.66 -1.17 0.35
N VAL A 43 -7.84 -1.48 -0.93
CA VAL A 43 -7.75 -2.85 -1.47
C VAL A 43 -6.47 -2.94 -2.29
N ALA A 44 -5.72 -4.02 -2.07
CA ALA A 44 -4.53 -4.35 -2.84
C ALA A 44 -4.87 -5.18 -4.08
N TYR A 45 -4.31 -4.78 -5.22
CA TYR A 45 -4.40 -5.49 -6.49
C TYR A 45 -3.01 -5.83 -7.00
N LEU A 46 -2.78 -7.11 -7.27
CA LEU A 46 -1.55 -7.56 -7.92
C LEU A 46 -1.57 -7.13 -9.40
N VAL A 47 -0.49 -6.53 -9.86
CA VAL A 47 -0.30 -6.08 -11.25
C VAL A 47 0.96 -6.70 -11.85
N ASP A 48 0.96 -6.90 -13.17
CA ASP A 48 2.09 -7.50 -13.89
C ASP A 48 3.23 -6.52 -14.18
N GLU A 49 2.90 -5.23 -14.42
CA GLU A 49 3.87 -4.18 -14.72
C GLU A 49 3.36 -2.84 -14.16
N MET A 50 4.10 -2.28 -13.20
CA MET A 50 3.66 -1.12 -12.41
C MET A 50 3.41 0.12 -13.29
N GLU A 51 4.30 0.41 -14.22
CA GLU A 51 4.27 1.60 -15.06
C GLU A 51 3.05 1.62 -15.99
N GLN A 52 2.64 0.48 -16.53
CA GLN A 52 1.42 0.31 -17.31
C GLN A 52 0.18 0.43 -16.42
N ALA A 53 0.20 -0.16 -15.23
CA ALA A 53 -0.92 -0.12 -14.30
C ALA A 53 -1.24 1.32 -13.86
N LEU A 54 -0.22 2.14 -13.64
CA LEU A 54 -0.36 3.53 -13.18
C LEU A 54 -0.75 4.52 -14.30
N LYS A 55 -0.79 4.09 -15.56
CA LYS A 55 -1.02 4.98 -16.70
C LYS A 55 -2.40 5.64 -16.65
N GLY A 56 -2.41 6.95 -16.48
CA GLY A 56 -3.64 7.75 -16.43
C GLY A 56 -4.38 7.68 -15.09
N CYS A 57 -3.78 7.07 -14.07
CA CYS A 57 -4.29 7.09 -12.71
C CYS A 57 -3.97 8.41 -12.00
N GLU A 58 -4.81 8.78 -11.04
CA GLU A 58 -4.50 9.82 -10.06
C GLU A 58 -3.64 9.21 -8.95
N ILE A 59 -2.37 9.58 -8.89
CA ILE A 59 -1.42 9.01 -7.93
C ILE A 59 -1.65 9.63 -6.54
N LEU A 60 -1.85 8.78 -5.54
CA LEU A 60 -1.92 9.16 -4.11
C LEU A 60 -0.55 9.03 -3.44
N VAL A 61 0.14 7.92 -3.68
CA VAL A 61 1.51 7.67 -3.20
C VAL A 61 2.32 7.09 -4.36
N GLU A 62 3.43 7.76 -4.68
CA GLU A 62 4.37 7.33 -5.72
C GLU A 62 4.93 5.94 -5.43
N THR A 63 5.41 5.26 -6.48
CA THR A 63 5.94 3.90 -6.34
C THR A 63 7.11 3.82 -5.36
N PHE A 64 7.04 2.90 -4.41
CA PHE A 64 8.13 2.59 -3.49
C PHE A 64 8.22 1.07 -3.24
N SER A 65 9.25 0.65 -2.49
CA SER A 65 9.49 -0.76 -2.17
C SER A 65 9.49 -0.95 -0.65
N PRO A 66 8.47 -1.64 -0.09
CA PRO A 66 8.41 -1.93 1.34
C PRO A 66 9.28 -3.14 1.73
N ALA A 67 9.57 -4.03 0.77
CA ALA A 67 10.37 -5.23 0.94
C ALA A 67 11.08 -5.60 -0.37
N GLU A 68 12.14 -6.41 -0.28
CA GLU A 68 12.87 -6.90 -1.45
C GLU A 68 11.92 -7.65 -2.40
N GLY A 69 11.96 -7.28 -3.69
CA GLY A 69 11.11 -7.88 -4.71
C GLY A 69 9.66 -7.42 -4.70
N VAL A 70 9.27 -6.48 -3.83
CA VAL A 70 7.91 -5.92 -3.78
C VAL A 70 7.96 -4.44 -4.14
N ARG A 71 7.14 -4.03 -5.10
CA ARG A 71 6.88 -2.63 -5.44
C ARG A 71 5.41 -2.32 -5.21
N VAL A 72 5.13 -1.19 -4.60
CA VAL A 72 3.75 -0.74 -4.34
C VAL A 72 3.58 0.71 -4.76
N ALA A 73 2.38 1.05 -5.20
CA ALA A 73 1.94 2.42 -5.46
C ALA A 73 0.47 2.54 -5.08
N PHE A 74 0.03 3.75 -4.71
CA PHE A 74 -1.35 3.98 -4.32
C PHE A 74 -1.97 5.01 -5.25
N ILE A 75 -3.19 4.72 -5.71
CA ILE A 75 -3.97 5.62 -6.55
C ILE A 75 -5.25 6.04 -5.85
N VAL A 76 -5.80 7.19 -6.25
CA VAL A 76 -7.17 7.56 -5.94
C VAL A 76 -8.07 6.96 -7.02
N HIS A 77 -8.99 6.07 -6.62
CA HIS A 77 -10.02 5.55 -7.51
C HIS A 77 -11.39 5.77 -6.86
N LYS A 78 -12.23 6.58 -7.51
CA LYS A 78 -13.60 6.90 -7.02
C LYS A 78 -13.63 7.40 -5.57
N GLY A 79 -12.63 8.20 -5.18
CA GLY A 79 -12.53 8.77 -3.84
C GLY A 79 -12.06 7.77 -2.76
N SER A 80 -11.46 6.65 -3.14
CA SER A 80 -10.87 5.67 -2.21
C SER A 80 -9.46 5.29 -2.66
N PRO A 81 -8.54 4.99 -1.73
CA PRO A 81 -7.24 4.49 -2.10
C PRO A 81 -7.33 3.05 -2.62
N VAL A 82 -6.56 2.78 -3.66
CA VAL A 82 -6.31 1.43 -4.18
C VAL A 82 -4.80 1.24 -4.25
N GLU A 83 -4.32 0.13 -3.71
CA GLU A 83 -2.92 -0.25 -3.79
C GLU A 83 -2.71 -1.13 -5.02
N PHE A 84 -1.73 -0.76 -5.84
CA PHE A 84 -1.15 -1.67 -6.82
C PHE A 84 0.12 -2.27 -6.24
N MET A 85 0.23 -3.58 -6.33
CA MET A 85 1.35 -4.37 -5.85
C MET A 85 1.94 -5.15 -7.02
N GLU A 86 3.25 -5.02 -7.22
CA GLU A 86 4.01 -5.80 -8.20
C GLU A 86 5.05 -6.62 -7.43
N ILE A 87 5.09 -7.92 -7.71
CA ILE A 87 6.02 -8.86 -7.06
C ILE A 87 6.95 -9.43 -8.14
N SER A 88 8.24 -9.26 -7.94
CA SER A 88 9.27 -9.88 -8.79
C SER A 88 9.08 -11.39 -8.83
N LYS A 89 9.14 -11.94 -10.05
CA LYS A 89 9.02 -13.39 -10.30
C LYS A 89 10.28 -14.16 -9.92
#